data_AF-A0A9E5MIM0-F1
#
_entry.id   AF-A0A9E5MIM0-F1
#
_cell.length_a   1.000
_cell.length_b   1.000
_cell.length_c   1.000
_cell.angle_alpha   90.00
_cell.angle_beta   90.00
_cell.angle_gamma   90.00
#
_symmetry.space_group_name_H-M   'P 1'
#
loop_
_entity.id
_entity.type
_entity.pdbx_description
1 polymer ?
#
loop_
_entity_poly.entity_id
_entity_poly.type
_entity_poly.pdbx_seq_one_letter_code
_entity_poly.pdbx_strand_id
1 'polypeptide(L)'
;MRNELQRILHRCESVIEAGRESFAEGAPHYDVASMVVIRLAALLERPEFANLAERLTPDEITAIKATRNIASHAGYVGMNDDLFWAAVTVRIPEIVDRLLAEH
;
A
#
# COMPACT_ATOMS: atom_id res chain seq x y z
N MET A 1 9.89 12.46 3.88
CA MET A 1 8.51 12.45 3.36
C MET A 1 8.48 11.94 1.91
N ARG A 2 8.84 12.77 0.91
CA ARG A 2 8.92 12.38 -0.51
C ARG A 2 9.70 11.09 -0.78
N ASN A 3 10.87 10.92 -0.16
CA ASN A 3 11.67 9.69 -0.31
C ASN A 3 10.95 8.41 0.14
N GLU A 4 10.08 8.47 1.15
CA GLU A 4 9.39 7.26 1.61
C GLU A 4 8.20 6.93 0.69
N LEU A 5 7.47 7.94 0.21
CA LEU A 5 6.44 7.78 -0.82
C LEU A 5 7.03 7.21 -2.12
N GLN A 6 8.18 7.72 -2.57
CA GLN A 6 8.87 7.17 -3.75
C GLN A 6 9.30 5.71 -3.56
N ARG A 7 9.78 5.34 -2.37
CA ARG A 7 10.11 3.93 -2.06
C ARG A 7 8.87 3.05 -1.99
N ILE A 8 7.72 3.59 -1.61
CA ILE A 8 6.45 2.86 -1.64
C ILE A 8 6.05 2.61 -3.09
N LEU A 9 6.08 3.66 -3.92
CA LEU A 9 5.76 3.56 -5.35
C LEU A 9 6.68 2.57 -6.07
N HIS A 10 7.99 2.65 -5.85
CA HIS A 10 8.95 1.73 -6.46
C HIS A 10 8.71 0.26 -6.06
N ARG A 11 8.23 0.01 -4.84
CA ARG A 11 7.84 -1.35 -4.43
C ARG A 11 6.58 -1.80 -5.13
N CYS A 12 5.59 -0.92 -5.30
CA CYS A 12 4.40 -1.22 -6.12
C CYS A 12 4.80 -1.59 -7.55
N GLU A 13 5.69 -0.83 -8.18
CA GLU A 13 6.22 -1.12 -9.52
C GLU A 13 6.85 -2.52 -9.56
N SER A 14 7.69 -2.88 -8.59
CA SER A 14 8.30 -4.21 -8.53
C SER A 14 7.28 -5.36 -8.40
N VAL A 15 6.13 -5.11 -7.76
CA VAL A 15 5.04 -6.09 -7.65
C VAL A 15 4.29 -6.19 -8.98
N ILE A 16 4.06 -5.07 -9.66
CA ILE A 16 3.46 -5.02 -11.00
C ILE A 16 4.33 -5.81 -12.00
N GLU A 17 5.65 -5.57 -11.99
CA GLU A 17 6.60 -6.24 -12.88
C GLU A 17 6.68 -7.76 -12.67
N ALA A 18 6.53 -8.22 -11.43
CA ALA A 18 6.50 -9.64 -11.11
C ALA A 18 5.26 -10.38 -11.65
N GLY A 19 4.20 -9.63 -11.94
CA GLY A 19 2.97 -10.12 -12.53
C GLY A 19 2.00 -10.78 -11.54
N ARG A 20 0.72 -10.76 -11.91
CA ARG A 20 -0.38 -11.30 -11.09
C ARG A 20 -0.24 -12.80 -10.83
N GLU A 21 0.28 -13.56 -11.80
CA GLU A 21 0.45 -15.02 -11.69
C GLU A 21 1.44 -15.42 -10.59
N SER A 22 2.44 -14.56 -10.33
CA SER A 22 3.44 -14.75 -9.27
C SER A 22 2.96 -14.22 -7.91
N PHE A 23 1.75 -13.67 -7.83
CA PHE A 23 1.22 -13.01 -6.65
C PHE A 23 0.33 -13.95 -5.84
N ALA A 24 0.95 -14.65 -4.89
CA ALA A 24 0.28 -15.56 -3.97
C ALA A 24 0.98 -15.55 -2.61
N GLU A 25 0.28 -15.99 -1.57
CA GLU A 25 0.81 -16.12 -0.23
C GLU A 25 2.13 -16.90 -0.20
N GLY A 26 3.14 -16.38 0.51
CA GLY A 26 4.47 -16.98 0.61
C GLY A 26 5.42 -16.65 -0.55
N ALA A 27 4.94 -15.97 -1.60
CA ALA A 27 5.81 -15.45 -2.65
C ALA A 27 6.53 -14.16 -2.20
N PRO A 28 7.78 -13.91 -2.64
CA PRO A 28 8.53 -12.72 -2.25
C PRO A 28 7.80 -11.39 -2.52
N HIS A 29 7.08 -11.30 -3.65
CA HIS A 29 6.35 -10.08 -4.03
C HIS A 29 5.09 -9.86 -3.18
N TYR A 30 4.58 -10.91 -2.54
CA TYR A 30 3.47 -10.81 -1.59
C TYR A 30 3.93 -10.16 -0.27
N ASP A 31 5.15 -10.48 0.17
CA ASP A 31 5.78 -9.80 1.32
C ASP A 31 6.09 -8.33 1.00
N VAL A 32 6.56 -8.04 -0.21
CA VAL A 32 6.80 -6.66 -0.68
C VAL A 32 5.50 -5.85 -0.69
N ALA A 33 4.41 -6.42 -1.21
CA ALA A 33 3.08 -5.83 -1.18
C ALA A 33 2.59 -5.57 0.25
N SER A 34 2.89 -6.49 1.17
CA SER A 34 2.52 -6.33 2.58
C SER A 34 3.30 -5.18 3.22
N MET A 35 4.60 -5.07 2.93
CA MET A 35 5.43 -3.95 3.37
C MET A 35 4.94 -2.61 2.83
N VAL A 36 4.44 -2.56 1.58
CA VAL A 36 3.85 -1.35 0.97
C VAL A 36 2.70 -0.84 1.83
N VAL A 37 1.73 -1.71 2.14
CA VAL A 37 0.53 -1.32 2.89
C VAL A 37 0.88 -0.95 4.33
N ILE A 38 1.75 -1.73 4.98
CA ILE A 38 2.19 -1.47 6.36
C ILE A 38 2.88 -0.12 6.46
N ARG A 39 3.81 0.17 5.55
CA ARG A 39 4.55 1.44 5.54
C ARG A 39 3.65 2.61 5.22
N LEU A 40 2.77 2.49 4.23
CA LEU A 40 1.84 3.57 3.89
C LEU A 40 0.91 3.89 5.06
N ALA A 41 0.30 2.88 5.67
CA ALA A 41 -0.57 3.07 6.82
C ALA A 41 0.17 3.72 8.00
N ALA A 42 1.37 3.24 8.33
CA ALA A 42 2.19 3.83 9.38
C ALA A 42 2.60 5.28 9.06
N LEU A 43 2.82 5.61 7.78
CA LEU A 43 3.13 6.96 7.34
C LEU A 43 1.95 7.91 7.58
N LEU A 44 0.74 7.48 7.25
CA LEU A 44 -0.49 8.26 7.44
C LEU A 44 -0.87 8.48 8.91
N GLU A 45 -0.34 7.67 9.84
CA GLU A 45 -0.57 7.81 11.28
C GLU A 45 0.39 8.78 11.96
N ARG A 46 1.43 9.23 11.27
CA ARG A 46 2.40 10.17 11.82
C ARG A 46 1.85 11.60 11.79
N PRO A 47 1.95 12.38 12.88
CA PRO A 47 1.48 13.77 12.91
C PRO A 47 2.10 14.65 11.83
N GLU A 48 3.37 14.40 11.48
CA GLU A 48 4.11 15.08 10.40
C GLU A 48 3.45 14.92 9.01
N PHE A 49 2.54 13.96 8.86
CA PHE A 49 1.85 13.61 7.61
C PHE A 49 0.35 13.92 7.67
N ALA A 50 -0.13 14.62 8.71
CA ALA A 50 -1.54 14.99 8.84
C ALA A 50 -2.05 15.77 7.61
N ASN A 51 -1.26 16.73 7.11
CA ASN A 51 -1.61 17.49 5.89
C ASN A 51 -1.75 16.60 4.64
N LEU A 52 -0.98 15.51 4.55
CA LEU A 52 -1.12 14.54 3.46
C LEU A 52 -2.34 13.66 3.67
N ALA A 53 -2.61 13.23 4.90
CA ALA A 53 -3.77 12.44 5.26
C ALA A 53 -5.09 13.20 5.00
N GLU A 54 -5.14 14.52 5.17
CA GLU A 54 -6.28 15.37 4.83
C GLU A 54 -6.62 15.39 3.34
N ARG A 55 -5.66 15.04 2.47
CA ARG A 55 -5.87 14.92 1.01
C ARG A 55 -6.48 13.59 0.60
N LEU A 56 -6.57 12.62 1.53
CA LEU A 56 -7.24 11.35 1.30
C LEU A 56 -8.68 11.43 1.77
N THR A 57 -9.55 10.71 1.09
CA THR A 57 -10.91 10.48 1.55
C THR A 57 -10.92 9.57 2.79
N PRO A 58 -11.93 9.68 3.67
CA PRO A 58 -12.09 8.77 4.80
C PRO A 58 -12.14 7.29 4.39
N ASP A 59 -12.71 7.00 3.22
CA ASP A 59 -12.80 5.64 2.67
C ASP A 59 -11.43 5.09 2.26
N GLU A 60 -10.59 5.91 1.63
CA GLU A 60 -9.20 5.52 1.29
C GLU A 60 -8.38 5.21 2.56
N ILE A 61 -8.49 6.07 3.58
CA ILE A 61 -7.81 5.86 4.87
C ILE A 61 -8.30 4.56 5.52
N THR A 62 -9.62 4.33 5.51
CA THR A 62 -10.23 3.13 6.08
C THR A 62 -9.78 1.87 5.33
N ALA A 63 -9.77 1.91 4.00
CA ALA A 63 -9.32 0.80 3.17
C ALA A 63 -7.85 0.46 3.43
N ILE A 64 -6.96 1.46 3.46
CA ILE A 64 -5.53 1.26 3.75
C ILE A 64 -5.33 0.62 5.13
N LYS A 65 -6.02 1.12 6.16
CA LYS A 65 -5.96 0.57 7.52
C LYS A 65 -6.49 -0.86 7.59
N ALA A 66 -7.59 -1.15 6.91
CA ALA A 66 -8.15 -2.50 6.84
C ALA A 66 -7.18 -3.48 6.19
N THR A 67 -6.61 -3.14 5.02
CA THR A 67 -5.62 -3.98 4.34
C THR A 67 -4.37 -4.18 5.20
N ARG A 68 -3.87 -3.14 5.89
CA ARG A 68 -2.74 -3.29 6.84
C ARG A 68 -3.08 -4.28 7.95
N ASN A 69 -4.26 -4.15 8.57
CA ASN A 69 -4.65 -5.00 9.70
C ASN A 69 -4.65 -6.48 9.31
N ILE A 70 -5.14 -6.79 8.10
CA ILE A 70 -5.11 -8.16 7.55
C ILE A 70 -3.66 -8.61 7.32
N ALA A 71 -2.85 -7.78 6.64
CA ALA A 71 -1.46 -8.11 6.34
C ALA A 71 -0.57 -8.28 7.59
N SER A 72 -0.85 -7.54 8.68
CA SER A 72 0.00 -7.53 9.89
C SER A 72 -0.38 -8.59 10.93
N HIS A 73 -1.66 -8.99 11.00
CA HIS A 73 -2.15 -9.83 12.11
C HIS A 73 -2.67 -11.19 11.66
N ALA A 74 -3.18 -11.32 10.43
CA ALA A 74 -3.86 -12.54 10.04
C ALA A 74 -2.93 -13.60 9.46
N GLY A 75 -1.62 -13.35 9.33
CA GLY A 75 -0.72 -14.23 8.56
C GLY A 75 -1.29 -14.51 7.18
N TYR A 76 -1.92 -13.49 6.58
CA TYR A 76 -2.60 -13.55 5.28
C TYR A 76 -3.90 -14.38 5.23
N VAL A 77 -4.30 -15.04 6.33
CA VAL A 77 -5.54 -15.81 6.43
C VAL A 77 -6.75 -14.90 6.18
N GLY A 78 -7.47 -15.17 5.10
CA GLY A 78 -8.65 -14.40 4.69
C GLY A 78 -8.33 -13.15 3.85
N MET A 79 -7.07 -12.94 3.46
CA MET A 79 -6.74 -11.95 2.43
C MET A 79 -7.21 -12.46 1.07
N ASN A 80 -7.97 -11.63 0.36
CA ASN A 80 -8.33 -11.91 -1.02
C ASN A 80 -7.21 -11.38 -1.93
N ASP A 81 -6.50 -12.29 -2.60
CA ASP A 81 -5.34 -11.97 -3.45
C ASP A 81 -5.67 -10.97 -4.55
N ASP A 82 -6.87 -11.02 -5.15
CA ASP A 82 -7.27 -10.07 -6.20
C ASP A 82 -7.50 -8.67 -5.63
N LEU A 83 -8.16 -8.58 -4.47
CA LEU A 83 -8.33 -7.29 -3.79
C LEU A 83 -7.00 -6.74 -3.31
N PHE A 84 -6.12 -7.59 -2.82
CA PHE A 84 -4.80 -7.17 -2.36
C PHE A 84 -3.92 -6.72 -3.52
N TRP A 85 -3.89 -7.51 -4.60
CA TRP A 85 -3.27 -7.14 -5.87
C TRP A 85 -3.76 -5.78 -6.35
N ALA A 86 -5.08 -5.58 -6.47
CA ALA A 86 -5.65 -4.30 -6.90
C ALA A 86 -5.35 -3.15 -5.93
N ALA A 87 -5.19 -3.42 -4.63
CA ALA A 87 -4.74 -2.41 -3.67
C ALA A 87 -3.33 -1.94 -3.99
N VAL A 88 -2.38 -2.86 -4.18
CA VAL A 88 -0.95 -2.53 -4.31
C VAL A 88 -0.52 -2.16 -5.72
N THR A 89 -1.28 -2.56 -6.76
CA THR A 89 -0.93 -2.31 -8.16
C THR A 89 -1.74 -1.21 -8.84
N VAL A 90 -2.86 -0.79 -8.23
CA VAL A 90 -3.72 0.27 -8.78
C VAL A 90 -3.94 1.37 -7.76
N ARG A 91 -4.64 1.07 -6.67
CA ARG A 91 -5.13 2.10 -5.73
C ARG A 91 -4.02 2.84 -5.01
N ILE A 92 -3.03 2.11 -4.47
CA ILE A 92 -1.91 2.71 -3.74
C ILE A 92 -1.01 3.53 -4.66
N PRO A 93 -0.59 3.04 -5.84
CA PRO A 93 0.11 3.87 -6.82
C PRO A 93 -0.61 5.19 -7.13
N GLU A 94 -1.91 5.15 -7.43
CA GLU A 94 -2.70 6.35 -7.73
C GLU A 94 -2.76 7.35 -6.54
N ILE A 95 -2.89 6.84 -5.31
CA ILE A 95 -2.82 7.68 -4.10
C ILE A 95 -1.43 8.30 -3.99
N VAL A 96 -0.38 7.50 -4.08
CA VAL A 96 1.00 7.95 -3.87
C VAL A 96 1.44 8.95 -4.95
N ASP A 97 1.07 8.74 -6.20
CA ASP A 97 1.35 9.67 -7.30
C ASP A 97 0.66 11.01 -7.09
N ARG A 98 -0.62 11.02 -6.71
CA ARG A 98 -1.33 12.27 -6.33
C ARG A 98 -0.62 12.99 -5.19
N LEU A 99 -0.21 12.26 -4.15
CA LEU A 99 0.51 12.85 -3.03
C LEU A 99 1.87 13.44 -3.44
N LEU A 100 2.57 12.83 -4.40
CA LEU A 100 3.86 13.27 -4.91
C LEU A 100 3.80 14.46 -5.88
N ALA A 101 2.72 14.57 -6.67
CA ALA A 101 2.55 15.57 -7.73
C ALA A 101 2.28 16.99 -7.20
N GLU A 102 1.74 17.13 -6.00
CA GLU A 102 1.36 18.43 -5.42
C GLU A 102 2.42 18.99 -4.42
N HIS A 103 3.70 18.61 -4.59
CA HIS A 103 4.82 19.01 -3.72
C HIS A 103 6.10 19.36 -4.48
#